data_AF-A0A1Q4A1E6-F1
#
_entry.id   AF-A0A1Q4A1E6-F1
#
_cell.length_a   1.000
_cell.length_b   1.000
_cell.length_c   1.000
_cell.angle_alpha   90.00
_cell.angle_beta   90.00
_cell.angle_gamma   90.00
#
_symmetry.space_group_name_H-M   'P 1'
#
loop_
_entity.id
_entity.type
_entity.pdbx_description
1 polymer ?
#
loop_
_entity_poly.entity_id
_entity_poly.type
_entity_poly.pdbx_seq_one_letter_code
_entity_poly.pdbx_strand_id
1 'polypeptide(L)'
;MAMNLRLRAEAASALRAEAEQTGLSQQEILRRAVDDYLGLGSRGRDPGWPEWIEAPSEPYREPAVLLTLPAGVTSLDLLDATRDERLS
;
A
#
# COMPACT_ATOMS: atom_id res chain seq x y z
N MET A 1 -16.49 -20.67 -4.61
CA MET A 1 -17.62 -20.78 -3.65
C MET A 1 -18.77 -19.93 -4.16
N ALA A 2 -20.01 -20.39 -4.06
CA ALA A 2 -21.18 -19.58 -4.41
C ALA A 2 -21.90 -19.15 -3.12
N MET A 3 -22.05 -17.85 -2.91
CA MET A 3 -22.88 -17.29 -1.84
C MET A 3 -24.22 -16.84 -2.42
N ASN A 4 -25.31 -17.17 -1.74
CA ASN A 4 -26.65 -16.70 -2.12
C ASN A 4 -26.93 -15.37 -1.42
N LEU A 5 -26.52 -14.28 -2.05
CA LEU A 5 -26.66 -12.92 -1.53
C LEU A 5 -28.00 -12.32 -1.94
N ARG A 6 -28.81 -11.88 -0.97
CA ARG A 6 -30.07 -11.17 -1.24
C ARG A 6 -29.81 -9.66 -1.21
N LEU A 7 -29.66 -9.08 -2.39
CA LEU A 7 -29.49 -7.64 -2.57
C LEU A 7 -30.85 -6.94 -2.74
N ARG A 8 -30.93 -5.68 -2.30
CA ARG A 8 -32.01 -4.77 -2.72
C ARG A 8 -31.91 -4.53 -4.23
N ALA A 9 -33.02 -4.20 -4.88
CA ALA A 9 -33.08 -4.05 -6.34
C ALA A 9 -32.11 -2.96 -6.85
N GLU A 10 -32.02 -1.85 -6.13
CA GLU A 10 -31.14 -0.72 -6.44
C GLU A 10 -29.67 -1.14 -6.35
N ALA A 11 -29.31 -1.88 -5.29
CA ALA A 11 -27.94 -2.38 -5.09
C ALA A 11 -27.55 -3.40 -6.17
N ALA A 12 -28.48 -4.27 -6.60
CA ALA A 12 -28.24 -5.22 -7.68
C ALA A 12 -28.09 -4.52 -9.05
N SER A 13 -28.78 -3.39 -9.25
CA SER A 13 -28.63 -2.55 -10.45
C SER A 13 -27.28 -1.82 -10.45
N ALA A 14 -26.91 -1.22 -9.32
CA ALA A 14 -25.63 -0.54 -9.17
C ALA A 14 -24.44 -1.48 -9.38
N LEU A 15 -24.48 -2.70 -8.80
CA LEU A 15 -23.43 -3.70 -8.98
C LEU A 15 -23.27 -4.16 -10.44
N ARG A 16 -24.38 -4.26 -11.18
CA ARG A 16 -24.36 -4.56 -12.62
C ARG A 16 -23.72 -3.43 -13.42
N ALA A 17 -24.13 -2.19 -13.17
CA ALA A 17 -23.57 -1.03 -13.84
C ALA A 17 -22.06 -0.87 -13.57
N GLU A 18 -21.61 -1.15 -12.34
CA GLU A 18 -20.20 -1.12 -11.98
C GLU A 18 -19.40 -2.21 -12.71
N ALA A 19 -19.95 -3.42 -12.85
CA ALA A 19 -19.32 -4.50 -13.60
C ALA A 19 -19.14 -4.15 -15.08
N GLU A 20 -20.13 -3.50 -15.68
CA GLU A 20 -20.05 -3.02 -17.07
C GLU A 20 -19.01 -1.90 -17.23
N GLN A 21 -18.96 -0.96 -16.27
CA GLN A 21 -18.02 0.17 -16.31
C GLN A 21 -16.55 -0.27 -16.13
N THR A 22 -16.31 -1.21 -15.22
CA THR A 22 -14.95 -1.62 -14.84
C THR A 22 -14.45 -2.82 -15.62
N GLY A 23 -15.34 -3.55 -16.30
CA GLY A 23 -15.04 -4.85 -16.92
C GLY A 23 -14.77 -5.98 -15.90
N LEU A 24 -14.99 -5.72 -14.61
CA LEU A 24 -14.81 -6.72 -13.55
C LEU A 24 -16.08 -7.56 -13.38
N SER A 25 -15.90 -8.80 -12.93
CA SER A 25 -17.06 -9.62 -12.54
C SER A 25 -17.71 -9.07 -11.28
N GLN A 26 -19.03 -9.22 -11.14
CA GLN A 26 -19.76 -8.82 -9.93
C GLN A 26 -19.21 -9.50 -8.66
N GLN A 27 -18.71 -10.74 -8.78
CA GLN A 27 -18.07 -11.46 -7.68
C GLN A 27 -16.74 -10.82 -7.27
N GLU A 28 -15.97 -10.32 -8.23
CA GLU A 28 -14.72 -9.61 -7.96
C GLU A 28 -14.98 -8.29 -7.24
N ILE A 29 -15.99 -7.53 -7.68
CA ILE A 29 -16.39 -6.27 -7.05
C ILE A 29 -16.85 -6.53 -5.61
N LEU A 30 -17.69 -7.54 -5.39
CA LEU A 30 -18.14 -7.92 -4.05
C LEU A 30 -16.98 -8.36 -3.17
N ARG A 31 -16.05 -9.16 -3.70
CA ARG A 31 -14.87 -9.60 -2.95
C ARG A 31 -14.04 -8.40 -2.51
N ARG A 32 -13.73 -7.46 -3.40
CA ARG A 32 -13.00 -6.23 -3.07
C ARG A 32 -13.72 -5.39 -2.03
N ALA A 33 -15.03 -5.17 -2.20
CA ALA A 33 -15.82 -4.40 -1.24
C ALA A 33 -15.83 -5.05 0.15
N VAL A 34 -15.90 -6.38 0.22
CA VAL A 34 -15.79 -7.14 1.48
C VAL A 34 -14.38 -7.04 2.06
N ASP A 35 -13.35 -7.20 1.23
CA ASP A 35 -11.96 -7.08 1.64
C ASP A 35 -11.66 -5.67 2.16
N ASP A 36 -12.17 -4.62 1.53
CA ASP A 36 -12.01 -3.22 1.96
C ASP A 36 -12.79 -2.96 3.25
N TYR A 37 -14.04 -3.42 3.33
CA TYR A 37 -14.90 -3.24 4.51
C TYR A 37 -14.34 -3.96 5.74
N LEU A 38 -13.73 -5.13 5.54
CA LEU A 38 -13.14 -5.95 6.61
C LEU A 38 -11.63 -5.72 6.79
N GLY A 39 -10.98 -4.92 5.94
CA GLY A 39 -9.54 -4.69 5.96
C GLY A 39 -8.69 -5.94 5.66
N LEU A 40 -9.17 -6.84 4.80
CA LEU A 40 -8.52 -8.12 4.44
C LEU A 40 -7.61 -8.03 3.20
N GLY A 41 -7.74 -6.96 2.41
CA GLY A 41 -6.86 -6.67 1.28
C GLY A 41 -5.48 -6.23 1.77
N SER A 42 -4.42 -6.70 1.12
CA SER A 42 -3.03 -6.33 1.39
C SER A 42 -2.91 -4.83 1.70
N ARG A 43 -2.34 -4.50 2.86
CA ARG A 43 -1.76 -3.19 3.21
C ARG A 43 -1.09 -2.55 1.98
N GLY A 44 -1.86 -1.74 1.26
CA GLY A 44 -1.40 -0.75 0.28
C GLY A 44 -1.86 0.65 0.66
N ARG A 45 -2.54 0.78 1.80
CA ARG A 45 -2.78 2.03 2.48
C ARG A 45 -2.55 1.78 3.96
N ASP A 46 -1.34 2.09 4.41
CA ASP A 46 -1.11 2.25 5.84
C ASP A 46 -2.10 3.31 6.36
N PRO A 47 -2.76 3.06 7.50
CA PRO A 47 -3.59 4.09 8.12
C PRO A 47 -2.66 5.15 8.72
N GLY A 48 -2.54 6.32 8.08
CA GLY A 48 -2.10 7.54 8.76
C GLY A 48 -0.64 7.96 8.61
N TRP A 49 -0.04 7.81 7.42
CA TRP A 49 1.14 8.61 7.10
C TRP A 49 0.73 10.06 6.83
N PRO A 50 1.43 11.07 7.40
CA PRO A 50 1.29 12.45 6.98
C PRO A 50 1.48 12.62 5.47
N GLU A 51 0.83 13.63 4.89
CA GLU A 51 0.87 13.91 3.44
C GLU A 51 2.30 14.12 2.88
N TRP A 52 3.25 14.47 3.73
CA TRP A 52 4.66 14.67 3.36
C TRP A 52 5.49 13.38 3.30
N ILE A 53 4.91 12.21 3.60
CA ILE A 53 5.60 10.93 3.53
C ILE A 53 5.18 10.19 2.27
N GLU A 54 6.15 9.99 1.38
CA GLU A 54 6.02 9.10 0.24
C GLU A 54 6.28 7.65 0.67
N ALA A 55 5.35 6.75 0.33
CA ALA A 55 5.51 5.34 0.67
C ALA A 55 6.71 4.75 -0.10
N PRO A 56 7.53 3.89 0.54
CA PRO A 56 8.66 3.28 -0.13
C PRO A 56 8.21 2.43 -1.32
N SER A 57 8.84 2.66 -2.47
CA SER A 57 8.56 1.94 -3.73
C SER A 57 9.18 0.54 -3.76
N GLU A 58 10.13 0.25 -2.87
CA GLU A 58 10.83 -1.02 -2.78
C GLU A 58 10.62 -1.69 -1.41
N PRO A 59 10.55 -3.03 -1.36
CA PRO A 59 10.46 -3.74 -0.09
C PRO A 59 11.71 -3.52 0.75
N TYR A 60 11.54 -3.48 2.07
CA TYR A 60 12.65 -3.43 3.01
C TYR A 60 13.61 -4.61 2.76
N ARG A 61 14.91 -4.30 2.66
CA ARG A 61 15.98 -5.29 2.57
C ARG A 61 16.91 -5.11 3.75
N GLU A 62 17.22 -6.21 4.42
CA GLU A 62 18.19 -6.21 5.50
C GLU A 62 19.60 -5.88 4.93
N PRO A 63 20.36 -4.99 5.58
CA PRO A 63 21.69 -4.64 5.09
C PRO A 63 22.63 -5.84 5.17
N ALA A 64 23.28 -6.15 4.04
CA ALA A 64 24.21 -7.28 3.95
C ALA A 64 25.52 -7.06 4.73
N VAL A 65 25.87 -5.80 5.03
CA VAL A 65 27.11 -5.43 5.70
C VAL A 65 26.83 -4.33 6.71
N LEU A 66 27.39 -4.48 7.92
CA LEU A 66 27.41 -3.43 8.93
C LEU A 66 28.72 -2.64 8.81
N LEU A 67 28.60 -1.31 8.73
CA LEU A 67 29.76 -0.43 8.71
C LEU A 67 30.25 -0.20 10.15
N THR A 68 31.55 -0.33 10.37
CA THR A 68 32.18 0.12 11.63
C THR A 68 32.62 1.56 11.45
N LEU A 69 32.15 2.44 12.33
CA LEU A 69 32.51 3.85 12.28
C LEU A 69 33.97 4.04 12.74
N PRO A 70 34.78 4.83 12.02
CA PRO A 70 36.08 5.26 12.50
C PRO A 70 35.97 6.01 13.84
N ALA A 71 37.03 5.98 14.64
CA ALA A 71 37.04 6.68 15.92
C ALA A 71 36.78 8.19 15.72
N GLY A 72 35.79 8.72 16.44
CA GLY A 72 35.40 10.13 16.37
C GLY A 72 34.40 10.47 15.25
N VAL A 73 34.00 9.52 14.42
CA VAL A 73 32.95 9.71 13.39
C VAL A 73 31.60 9.27 13.95
N THR A 74 30.61 10.13 13.81
CA THR A 74 29.23 9.84 14.23
C THR A 74 28.38 9.40 13.03
N SER A 75 27.26 8.74 13.31
CA SER A 75 26.28 8.42 12.27
C SER A 75 25.72 9.67 11.58
N LEU A 76 25.68 10.82 12.28
CA LEU A 76 25.22 12.08 11.70
C LEU A 76 26.17 12.57 10.61
N ASP A 77 27.49 12.48 10.84
CA ASP A 77 28.50 12.90 9.86
C ASP A 77 28.38 12.11 8.53
N LEU A 78 28.01 10.83 8.60
CA LEU A 78 27.75 10.01 7.41
C LEU A 78 26.46 10.42 6.68
N LEU A 79 25.41 10.77 7.43
CA LEU A 79 24.13 11.20 6.84
C LEU A 79 24.25 12.57 6.18
N ASP A 80 25.06 13.47 6.73
CA ASP A 80 25.31 14.78 6.15
C ASP A 80 26.15 14.66 4.87
N ALA A 81 27.23 13.85 4.88
CA ALA A 81 28.03 13.60 3.67
C ALA A 81 27.22 12.97 2.52
N THR A 82 26.39 11.97 2.82
CA THR A 82 25.53 11.32 1.79
C THR A 82 24.40 12.21 1.30
N ARG A 83 23.90 13.14 2.13
CA ARG A 83 22.93 14.15 1.69
C ARG A 83 23.55 15.08 0.65
N ASP A 84 24.75 15.58 0.92
CA ASP A 84 25.45 16.50 0.03
C ASP A 84 25.78 15.85 -1.32
N GLU A 85 26.17 14.58 -1.33
CA GLU A 85 26.40 13.80 -2.56
C GLU A 85 25.14 13.61 -3.42
N ARG A 86 23.95 13.48 -2.79
CA ARG A 86 22.67 13.29 -3.52
C ARG A 86 22.06 14.57 -4.07
N LEU A 87 22.51 15.72 -3.58
CA LEU A 87 22.01 17.04 -3.95
C LEU A 87 22.94 17.78 -4.94
N SER A 88 24.12 17.23 -5.23
CA SER A 88 25.05 17.69 -6.28
C SER A 88 24.79 17.01 -7.62
#